data_AF-A0A329T0U6-F1
#
_entry.id   AF-A0A329T0U6-F1
#
_cell.length_a   1.000
_cell.length_b   1.000
_cell.length_c   1.000
_cell.angle_alpha   90.00
_cell.angle_beta   90.00
_cell.angle_gamma   90.00
#
_symmetry.space_group_name_H-M   'P 1'
#
loop_
_entity.id
_entity.type
_entity.pdbx_description
1 polymer ?
#
loop_
_entity_poly.entity_id
_entity_poly.type
_entity_poly.pdbx_seq_one_letter_code
_entity_poly.pdbx_strand_id
1 'polypeptide(L)'
;MEHPVIANLAPAEQDALNKLMSLLGPEGVTRLASQGPDPANVQLESFSRYENALLEHVQERMSAATAAASATREGSPKPKPLLVSVKTL
;
A
#
# COMPACT_ATOMS: atom_id res chain seq x y z
N MET A 1 -20.86 31.45 8.42
CA MET A 1 -19.55 31.45 9.10
C MET A 1 -18.75 30.35 8.44
N GLU A 2 -17.83 30.72 7.55
CA GLU A 2 -17.06 29.79 6.72
C GLU A 2 -15.91 29.22 7.56
N HIS A 3 -15.77 27.89 7.62
CA HIS A 3 -14.79 27.20 8.47
C HIS A 3 -13.36 27.42 7.92
N PRO A 4 -12.49 28.24 8.55
CA PRO A 4 -11.24 28.68 7.91
C PRO A 4 -10.08 27.66 7.99
N VAL A 5 -10.28 26.48 8.58
CA VAL A 5 -9.15 25.63 9.01
C VAL A 5 -8.79 24.52 8.00
N ILE A 6 -9.70 24.13 7.11
CA ILE A 6 -9.40 23.15 6.04
C ILE A 6 -8.67 23.84 4.86
N ALA A 7 -8.65 25.17 4.82
CA ALA A 7 -8.21 25.95 3.65
C ALA A 7 -6.68 25.99 3.41
N ASN A 8 -5.85 25.41 4.29
CA ASN A 8 -4.38 25.46 4.17
C ASN A 8 -3.68 24.10 4.27
N LEU A 9 -4.41 23.01 3.99
CA LEU A 9 -3.80 21.69 3.90
C LEU A 9 -3.01 21.56 2.59
N ALA A 10 -1.82 20.96 2.64
CA ALA A 10 -1.04 20.65 1.45
C ALA A 10 -1.85 19.72 0.52
N PRO A 11 -1.61 19.73 -0.81
CA PRO A 11 -2.37 18.89 -1.74
C PRO A 11 -2.43 17.39 -1.37
N ALA A 12 -1.33 16.85 -0.81
CA ALA A 12 -1.28 15.47 -0.33
C ALA A 12 -2.15 15.22 0.91
N GLU A 13 -2.28 16.21 1.80
CA GLU A 13 -3.14 16.13 2.99
C GLU A 13 -4.62 16.22 2.60
N GLN A 14 -4.95 17.02 1.57
CA GLN A 14 -6.30 17.10 1.03
C GLN A 14 -6.73 15.76 0.38
N ASP A 15 -5.83 15.09 -0.34
CA ASP A 15 -6.10 13.76 -0.91
C ASP A 15 -6.34 12.73 0.19
N ALA A 16 -5.48 12.69 1.20
CA ALA A 16 -5.63 11.81 2.35
C ALA A 16 -6.94 12.09 3.10
N LEU A 17 -7.34 13.36 3.24
CA LEU A 17 -8.59 13.75 3.90
C LEU A 17 -9.79 13.28 3.07
N ASN A 18 -9.76 13.45 1.75
CA ASN A 18 -10.82 12.95 0.86
C ASN A 18 -10.98 11.43 0.94
N LYS A 19 -9.88 10.68 0.97
CA LYS A 19 -9.91 9.22 1.18
C LYS A 19 -10.49 8.85 2.53
N LEU A 20 -10.05 9.53 3.60
CA LEU A 20 -10.56 9.32 4.95
C LEU A 20 -12.07 9.59 5.04
N MET A 21 -12.53 10.71 4.46
CA MET A 21 -13.95 11.05 4.39
C MET A 21 -14.76 10.01 3.61
N SER A 22 -14.23 9.51 2.49
CA SER A 22 -14.87 8.45 1.72
C SER A 22 -14.98 7.13 2.47
N LEU A 23 -14.03 6.82 3.37
CA LEU A 23 -14.02 5.58 4.17
C LEU A 23 -14.94 5.68 5.40
N LEU A 24 -15.01 6.85 6.02
CA LEU A 24 -15.83 7.13 7.20
C LEU A 24 -17.32 7.30 6.89
N GLY A 25 -17.66 7.71 5.66
CA GLY A 25 -19.03 8.06 5.29
C GLY A 25 -19.53 9.35 5.96
N PRO A 26 -20.70 9.87 5.56
CA PRO A 26 -21.19 11.18 5.98
C PRO A 26 -21.35 11.32 7.51
N GLU A 27 -21.74 10.26 8.21
CA GLU A 27 -21.86 10.25 9.68
C GLU A 27 -20.49 10.34 10.37
N GLY A 28 -19.48 9.65 9.83
CA GLY A 28 -18.11 9.70 10.35
C GLY A 28 -17.42 11.03 10.06
N VAL A 29 -17.67 11.64 8.89
CA VAL A 29 -17.19 12.99 8.55
C VAL A 29 -17.79 14.04 9.48
N THR A 30 -19.07 13.93 9.81
CA THR A 30 -19.74 14.88 10.72
C THR A 30 -19.14 14.79 12.12
N ARG A 31 -18.82 13.58 12.60
CA ARG A 31 -18.14 13.37 13.88
C ARG A 31 -16.74 13.97 13.85
N LEU A 32 -15.96 13.73 12.80
CA LEU A 32 -14.62 14.29 12.64
C LEU A 32 -14.64 15.82 12.64
N ALA A 33 -15.54 16.44 11.88
CA ALA A 33 -15.72 17.88 11.84
C ALA A 33 -16.14 18.46 13.21
N SER A 34 -16.91 17.71 14.01
CA SER A 34 -17.32 18.10 15.35
C SER A 34 -16.22 17.98 16.42
N GLN A 35 -15.17 17.18 16.16
CA GLN A 35 -14.05 16.99 17.09
C GLN A 35 -13.00 18.11 17.00
N GLY A 36 -13.04 18.93 15.94
CA GLY A 36 -12.12 20.04 15.74
C GLY A 36 -10.84 19.64 14.98
N PRO A 37 -9.98 20.62 14.64
CA PRO A 37 -8.87 20.42 13.70
C PRO A 37 -7.71 19.61 14.27
N ASP A 38 -7.51 19.63 15.58
CA ASP A 38 -6.41 18.91 16.25
C ASP A 38 -6.56 17.38 16.17
N PRO A 39 -7.69 16.77 16.60
CA PRO A 39 -7.91 15.34 16.44
C PRO A 39 -8.09 14.91 14.98
N ALA A 40 -8.56 15.80 14.10
CA ALA A 40 -8.67 15.52 12.67
C ALA A 40 -7.29 15.38 12.01
N ASN A 41 -6.33 16.26 12.34
CA ASN A 41 -4.96 16.15 11.85
C ASN A 41 -4.26 14.89 12.38
N VAL A 42 -4.47 14.53 13.65
CA VAL A 42 -3.91 13.29 14.22
C VAL A 42 -4.47 12.06 13.50
N GLN A 43 -5.77 12.02 13.20
CA GLN A 43 -6.35 10.92 12.43
C GLN A 43 -5.78 10.87 11.01
N LEU A 44 -5.61 12.01 10.35
CA LEU A 44 -5.04 12.10 9.01
C LEU A 44 -3.60 11.57 8.97
N GLU A 45 -2.77 11.97 9.94
CA GLU A 45 -1.39 11.49 10.06
C GLU A 45 -1.36 9.98 10.33
N SER A 46 -2.24 9.48 11.21
CA SER A 46 -2.34 8.04 11.50
C SER A 46 -2.74 7.23 10.27
N PHE A 47 -3.66 7.76 9.45
CA PHE A 47 -4.09 7.14 8.20
C PHE A 47 -2.97 7.13 7.17
N SER A 48 -2.27 8.26 7.01
CA SER A 48 -1.11 8.37 6.12
C SER A 48 0.01 7.40 6.51
N ARG A 49 0.32 7.27 7.81
CA ARG A 49 1.30 6.29 8.30
C ARG A 49 0.86 4.85 8.04
N TYR A 50 -0.42 4.54 8.22
CA TYR A 50 -0.95 3.21 7.93
C TYR A 50 -0.85 2.87 6.44
N GLU A 51 -1.24 3.79 5.55
CA GLU A 51 -1.14 3.59 4.10
C GLU A 51 0.32 3.35 3.68
N ASN A 52 1.26 4.14 4.22
CA ASN A 52 2.69 3.95 3.96
C ASN A 52 3.21 2.59 4.48
N ALA A 53 2.90 2.22 5.72
CA ALA A 53 3.32 0.94 6.28
C ALA A 53 2.76 -0.26 5.49
N LEU A 54 1.53 -0.14 4.97
CA LEU A 54 0.93 -1.15 4.10
C LEU A 54 1.68 -1.26 2.76
N LEU A 55 2.03 -0.13 2.14
CA LEU A 55 2.82 -0.11 0.91
C LEU A 55 4.21 -0.72 1.11
N GLU A 56 4.91 -0.35 2.19
CA GLU A 56 6.20 -0.92 2.56
C GLU A 56 6.10 -2.45 2.75
N HIS A 57 5.09 -2.91 3.49
CA HIS A 57 4.87 -4.34 3.70
C HIS A 57 4.64 -5.10 2.38
N VAL A 58 3.84 -4.55 1.47
CA VAL A 58 3.61 -5.15 0.15
C VAL A 58 4.92 -5.21 -0.65
N GLN A 59 5.73 -4.15 -0.61
CA GLN A 59 7.01 -4.08 -1.31
C GLN A 59 8.04 -5.07 -0.74
N GLU A 60 8.11 -5.22 0.58
CA GLU A 60 8.94 -6.24 1.24
C GLU A 60 8.53 -7.65 0.82
N ARG A 61 7.22 -7.95 0.83
CA ARG A 61 6.66 -9.25 0.42
C ARG A 61 6.99 -9.56 -1.03
N MET A 62 6.90 -8.56 -1.91
CA MET A 62 7.25 -8.69 -3.33
C MET A 62 8.75 -8.94 -3.52
N SER A 63 9.59 -8.25 -2.76
CA SER A 63 11.04 -8.43 -2.79
C SER A 63 11.44 -9.82 -2.31
N ALA A 64 10.85 -10.30 -1.21
CA ALA A 64 11.05 -11.64 -0.69
C ALA A 64 10.61 -12.73 -1.70
N ALA A 65 9.46 -12.54 -2.36
CA ALA A 65 8.98 -13.44 -3.40
C ALA A 65 9.93 -13.49 -4.61
N THR A 66 10.47 -12.33 -5.01
CA THR A 66 11.43 -12.22 -6.12
C THR A 66 12.77 -12.91 -5.77
N ALA A 67 13.25 -12.73 -4.55
CA ALA A 67 14.45 -13.40 -4.05
C ALA A 67 14.26 -14.93 -4.00
N ALA A 68 13.12 -15.42 -3.49
CA ALA A 68 12.81 -16.84 -3.45
C ALA A 68 12.70 -17.47 -4.86
N ALA A 69 12.09 -16.76 -5.82
CA ALA A 69 12.04 -17.20 -7.20
C ALA A 69 13.43 -17.29 -7.85
N SER A 70 14.32 -16.36 -7.51
CA SER A 70 15.71 -16.35 -7.99
C SER A 70 16.53 -17.49 -7.39
N ALA A 71 16.43 -17.73 -6.09
CA ALA A 71 17.08 -18.86 -5.41
C ALA A 71 16.61 -20.23 -5.93
N THR A 72 15.32 -20.36 -6.28
CA THR A 72 14.78 -21.57 -6.91
C THR A 72 15.37 -21.83 -8.30
N ARG A 73 15.69 -20.76 -9.05
CA ARG A 73 16.37 -20.87 -10.35
C ARG A 73 17.86 -21.20 -10.21
N GLU A 74 18.53 -20.68 -9.20
CA GLU A 74 19.97 -20.88 -8.98
C GLU A 74 20.29 -22.27 -8.38
N GLY A 75 19.38 -22.82 -7.56
CA GLY A 75 19.50 -24.16 -6.96
C GLY A 75 18.99 -25.32 -7.80
N SER A 76 18.37 -25.07 -8.96
CA SER A 76 17.94 -26.14 -9.86
C SER A 76 19.15 -26.69 -10.60
N PRO A 77 19.51 -27.99 -10.45
CA PRO A 77 20.51 -28.57 -11.33
C PRO A 77 19.97 -28.44 -12.75
N LYS A 78 20.72 -27.73 -13.60
CA LYS A 78 20.46 -27.58 -15.04
C LYS A 78 19.89 -28.92 -15.55
N PRO A 79 18.64 -28.99 -16.04
CA PRO A 79 18.10 -30.25 -16.51
C PRO A 79 19.04 -30.74 -17.62
N LYS A 80 19.64 -31.91 -17.42
CA LYS A 80 20.46 -32.55 -18.45
C LYS A 80 19.58 -32.65 -19.70
N PRO A 81 20.03 -32.17 -20.87
CA PRO A 81 19.29 -32.41 -22.09
C PRO A 81 19.13 -33.92 -22.26
N LEU A 82 17.89 -34.39 -22.31
CA LEU A 82 17.56 -35.77 -22.61
C LEU A 82 18.00 -36.03 -24.05
N LEU A 83 19.18 -36.64 -24.22
CA LEU A 83 19.63 -37.19 -25.49
C LEU A 83 18.79 -38.43 -25.78
N VAL A 84 17.72 -38.25 -26.57
CA VAL A 84 16.89 -39.34 -27.07
C VAL A 84 17.56 -39.89 -28.33
N SER A 85 18.29 -40.99 -28.21
CA SER A 85 18.77 -41.74 -29.38
C SER A 85 17.61 -42.54 -29.96
N VAL A 86 17.07 -42.08 -31.09
CA VAL A 86 16.09 -42.83 -31.88
C VAL A 86 16.85 -43.90 -32.67
N LYS A 87 16.64 -45.17 -32.31
CA LYS A 87 17.13 -46.31 -33.09
C LYS A 87 16.07 -46.67 -34.13
N THR A 88 16.27 -46.22 -35.36
CA THR A 88 15.49 -46.70 -36.50
C THR A 88 15.93 -48.13 -36.81
N LEU A 89 14.99 -49.07 -36.71
CA LEU A 89 15.12 -50.47 -37.15
C LEU A 89 15.03 -50.55 -38.68
#